data_AF-A0A353G3G3-F1
#
_entry.id   AF-A0A353G3G3-F1
#
_cell.length_a   1.000
_cell.length_b   1.000
_cell.length_c   1.000
_cell.angle_alpha   90.00
_cell.angle_beta   90.00
_cell.angle_gamma   90.00
#
_symmetry.space_group_name_H-M   'P 1'
#
loop_
_entity.id
_entity.type
_entity.pdbx_description
1 polymer ?
#
loop_
_entity_poly.entity_id
_entity_poly.type
_entity_poly.pdbx_seq_one_letter_code
_entity_poly.pdbx_strand_id
1 'polypeptide(L)'
;PRIEKVLFAATKADHLHHESHAQLQAITRRMVDGAIASIGMAGAGIEVLALASVRATREATVKQDGHLLPVVVGTPMAGETIGKEQFDGLRKTAVFPGDLPHAIEPLFGANVSKPDIALPDLNIIRFRPPELDEAGGLTLSIPHIRLDRALQFLLGDRLA
;
A
#
# COMPACT_ATOMS: atom_id res chain seq x y z
N PRO A 1 24.83 -14.10 13.86
CA PRO A 1 23.95 -13.10 13.21
C PRO A 1 23.35 -12.16 14.27
N ARG A 2 23.43 -10.82 14.08
CA ARG A 2 23.13 -9.80 15.12
C ARG A 2 21.84 -9.00 14.86
N ILE A 3 20.96 -9.46 13.97
CA ILE A 3 19.71 -8.75 13.66
C ILE A 3 18.65 -9.17 14.68
N GLU A 4 18.21 -8.24 15.52
CA GLU A 4 17.21 -8.48 16.58
C GLU A 4 15.77 -8.28 16.08
N LYS A 5 15.58 -7.48 15.02
CA LYS A 5 14.25 -7.16 14.46
C LYS A 5 14.28 -7.06 12.95
N VAL A 6 13.25 -7.59 12.29
CA VAL A 6 13.04 -7.51 10.85
C VAL A 6 11.61 -7.05 10.56
N LEU A 7 11.46 -6.00 9.76
CA LEU A 7 10.17 -5.50 9.28
C LEU A 7 10.04 -5.77 7.78
N PHE A 8 9.00 -6.50 7.37
CA PHE A 8 8.60 -6.58 5.96
C PHE A 8 7.53 -5.52 5.68
N ALA A 9 7.80 -4.62 4.73
CA ALA A 9 6.91 -3.49 4.44
C ALA A 9 6.33 -3.58 3.01
N ALA A 10 5.00 -3.63 2.92
CA ALA A 10 4.27 -3.37 1.67
C ALA A 10 4.21 -1.86 1.46
N THR A 11 5.04 -1.34 0.55
CA THR A 11 5.18 0.11 0.33
C THR A 11 4.09 0.66 -0.60
N LYS A 12 3.92 1.98 -0.61
CA LYS A 12 2.91 2.72 -1.41
C LYS A 12 1.48 2.29 -1.09
N ALA A 13 1.21 1.98 0.18
CA ALA A 13 -0.13 1.61 0.63
C ALA A 13 -1.18 2.70 0.36
N ASP A 14 -0.76 3.95 0.16
CA ASP A 14 -1.63 5.07 -0.23
C ASP A 14 -2.21 4.92 -1.65
N HIS A 15 -1.69 4.03 -2.48
CA HIS A 15 -2.32 3.68 -3.77
C HIS A 15 -3.60 2.85 -3.59
N LEU A 16 -3.91 2.43 -2.35
CA LEU A 16 -5.13 1.72 -1.98
C LEU A 16 -5.87 2.48 -0.88
N HIS A 17 -7.19 2.35 -0.86
CA HIS A 17 -7.99 2.79 0.28
C HIS A 17 -7.65 1.96 1.53
N HIS A 18 -7.74 2.55 2.73
CA HIS A 18 -7.37 1.89 4.00
C HIS A 18 -8.06 0.54 4.22
N GLU A 19 -9.27 0.36 3.68
CA GLU A 19 -10.03 -0.90 3.74
C GLU A 19 -9.24 -2.09 3.16
N SER A 20 -8.35 -1.84 2.19
CA SER A 20 -7.50 -2.87 1.56
C SER A 20 -6.14 -3.06 2.25
N HIS A 21 -5.78 -2.26 3.26
CA HIS A 21 -4.44 -2.35 3.87
C HIS A 21 -4.23 -3.64 4.66
N ALA A 22 -5.29 -4.17 5.28
CA ALA A 22 -5.21 -5.44 5.99
C ALA A 22 -4.94 -6.61 5.03
N GLN A 23 -5.61 -6.63 3.88
CA GLN A 23 -5.38 -7.61 2.82
C GLN A 23 -3.98 -7.47 2.23
N LEU A 24 -3.51 -6.24 1.99
CA LEU A 24 -2.14 -6.01 1.50
C LEU A 24 -1.08 -6.55 2.48
N GLN A 25 -1.29 -6.37 3.78
CA GLN A 25 -0.45 -6.98 4.81
C GLN A 25 -0.51 -8.50 4.78
N ALA A 26 -1.70 -9.08 4.67
CA ALA A 26 -1.88 -10.54 4.63
C ALA A 26 -1.18 -11.16 3.41
N ILE A 27 -1.34 -10.56 2.23
CA ILE A 27 -0.65 -10.97 0.99
C ILE A 27 0.86 -10.88 1.17
N THR A 28 1.36 -9.77 1.71
CA THR A 28 2.80 -9.57 1.91
C THR A 28 3.37 -10.59 2.89
N ARG A 29 2.67 -10.82 4.01
CA ARG A 29 3.05 -11.85 4.99
C ARG A 29 3.14 -13.21 4.34
N ARG A 30 2.11 -13.58 3.57
CA ARG A 30 2.06 -14.85 2.85
C ARG A 30 3.20 -15.03 1.85
N MET A 31 3.60 -13.97 1.15
CA MET A 31 4.76 -13.96 0.24
C MET A 31 6.07 -14.28 0.98
N VAL A 32 6.22 -13.82 2.23
CA VAL A 32 7.46 -13.94 2.99
C VAL A 32 7.41 -14.99 4.10
N ASP A 33 6.36 -15.81 4.20
CA ASP A 33 6.18 -16.78 5.30
C ASP A 33 7.39 -17.70 5.52
N GLY A 34 8.05 -18.15 4.44
CA GLY A 34 9.27 -18.96 4.56
C GLY A 34 10.44 -18.19 5.19
N ALA A 35 10.61 -16.91 4.83
CA ALA A 35 11.60 -16.04 5.45
C ALA A 35 11.24 -15.76 6.91
N ILE A 36 9.95 -15.53 7.21
CA ILE A 36 9.46 -15.33 8.58
C ILE A 36 9.81 -16.54 9.45
N ALA A 37 9.57 -17.77 8.96
CA ALA A 37 9.90 -18.98 9.70
C ALA A 37 11.41 -19.08 10.00
N SER A 38 12.26 -18.87 8.98
CA SER A 38 13.72 -18.92 9.12
C SER A 38 14.28 -17.87 10.08
N ILE A 39 13.83 -16.61 9.95
CA ILE A 39 14.25 -15.49 10.80
C ILE A 39 13.74 -15.68 12.24
N GLY A 40 12.52 -16.19 12.40
CA GLY A 40 11.93 -16.45 13.71
C GLY A 40 12.69 -17.53 14.48
N MET A 41 13.16 -18.58 13.80
CA MET A 41 14.05 -19.59 14.38
C MET A 41 15.39 -19.01 14.85
N ALA A 42 15.85 -17.90 14.25
CA ALA A 42 17.04 -17.18 14.70
C ALA A 42 16.79 -16.23 15.89
N GLY A 43 15.56 -16.15 16.40
CA GLY A 43 15.19 -15.37 17.58
C GLY A 43 14.93 -13.88 17.33
N ALA A 44 14.86 -13.45 16.07
CA ALA A 44 14.56 -12.05 15.75
C ALA A 44 13.04 -11.78 15.82
N GLY A 45 12.66 -10.61 16.32
CA GLY A 45 11.29 -10.11 16.24
C GLY A 45 10.91 -9.79 14.79
N ILE A 46 9.69 -10.12 14.39
CA ILE A 46 9.24 -9.95 12.99
C ILE A 46 7.88 -9.26 12.97
N GLU A 47 7.76 -8.23 12.13
CA GLU A 47 6.47 -7.59 11.83
C GLU A 47 6.28 -7.45 10.32
N VAL A 48 5.03 -7.38 9.88
CA VAL A 48 4.64 -7.11 8.50
C VAL A 48 3.65 -5.95 8.47
N LEU A 49 3.97 -4.88 7.74
CA LEU A 49 3.15 -3.66 7.67
C LEU A 49 2.90 -3.24 6.22
N ALA A 50 1.71 -2.71 5.96
CA ALA A 50 1.47 -1.87 4.79
C ALA A 50 1.71 -0.42 5.21
N LEU A 51 2.54 0.30 4.46
CA LEU A 51 2.92 1.68 4.76
C LEU A 51 3.11 2.52 3.50
N ALA A 52 3.12 3.83 3.67
CA ALA A 52 3.56 4.78 2.66
C ALA A 52 4.49 5.78 3.32
N SER A 53 5.76 5.81 2.89
CA SER A 53 6.74 6.77 3.41
C SER A 53 6.40 8.20 3.02
N VAL A 54 5.83 8.37 1.83
CA VAL A 54 5.24 9.61 1.33
C VAL A 54 3.87 9.26 0.78
N ARG A 55 2.83 9.89 1.32
CA ARG A 55 1.45 9.71 0.90
C ARG A 55 1.13 10.71 -0.22
N ALA A 56 1.00 10.21 -1.44
CA ALA A 56 0.67 10.98 -2.64
C ALA A 56 -0.84 11.15 -2.86
N THR A 57 -1.66 10.34 -2.18
CA THR A 57 -3.10 10.31 -2.37
C THR A 57 -3.88 10.65 -1.09
N ARG A 58 -5.14 11.04 -1.25
CA ARG A 58 -6.11 11.17 -0.16
C ARG A 58 -7.24 10.17 -0.37
N GLU A 59 -7.76 9.62 0.72
CA GLU A 59 -8.92 8.73 0.64
C GLU A 59 -10.19 9.54 0.45
N ALA A 60 -11.11 9.01 -0.34
CA ALA A 60 -12.45 9.54 -0.52
C ALA A 60 -13.42 8.41 -0.86
N THR A 61 -14.70 8.75 -0.93
CA THR A 61 -15.76 7.83 -1.34
C THR A 61 -16.57 8.48 -2.45
N VAL A 62 -16.82 7.76 -3.53
CA VAL A 62 -17.65 8.23 -4.65
C VAL A 62 -18.90 7.36 -4.73
N LYS A 63 -20.05 7.99 -4.96
CA LYS A 63 -21.29 7.25 -5.23
C LYS A 63 -21.41 6.98 -6.73
N GLN A 64 -21.43 5.72 -7.12
CA GLN A 64 -21.59 5.27 -8.50
C GLN A 64 -22.58 4.12 -8.56
N ASP A 65 -23.56 4.17 -9.47
CA ASP A 65 -24.58 3.13 -9.64
C ASP A 65 -25.28 2.69 -8.34
N GLY A 66 -25.50 3.66 -7.43
CA GLY A 66 -26.11 3.42 -6.12
C GLY A 66 -25.16 2.87 -5.04
N HIS A 67 -23.95 2.49 -5.41
CA HIS A 67 -22.92 1.96 -4.51
C HIS A 67 -21.94 3.04 -4.08
N LEU A 68 -21.42 2.93 -2.86
CA LEU A 68 -20.32 3.75 -2.37
C LEU A 68 -19.01 3.02 -2.70
N LEU A 69 -18.19 3.62 -3.55
CA LEU A 69 -16.90 3.08 -3.96
C LEU A 69 -15.76 3.75 -3.19
N PRO A 70 -14.89 2.99 -2.51
CA PRO A 70 -13.71 3.53 -1.83
C PRO A 70 -12.63 3.90 -2.86
N VAL A 71 -12.33 5.19 -2.98
CA VAL A 71 -11.37 5.69 -3.99
C VAL A 71 -10.19 6.38 -3.34
N VAL A 72 -9.10 6.48 -4.09
CA VAL A 72 -7.97 7.33 -3.76
C VAL A 72 -7.89 8.50 -4.74
N VAL A 73 -7.61 9.69 -4.23
CA VAL A 73 -7.55 10.93 -5.00
C VAL A 73 -6.12 11.44 -5.00
N GLY A 74 -5.54 11.61 -6.18
CA GLY A 74 -4.20 12.18 -6.36
C GLY A 74 -4.03 12.69 -7.78
N THR A 75 -2.82 13.10 -8.15
CA THR A 75 -2.50 13.48 -9.54
C THR A 75 -1.79 12.31 -10.22
N PRO A 76 -2.46 11.54 -11.10
CA PRO A 76 -1.80 10.49 -11.88
C PRO A 76 -0.58 11.03 -12.63
N MET A 77 0.47 10.23 -12.80
CA MET A 77 1.62 10.61 -13.62
C MET A 77 1.22 10.74 -15.10
N ALA A 78 1.94 11.59 -15.84
CA ALA A 78 1.73 11.73 -17.29
C ALA A 78 1.95 10.38 -17.99
N GLY A 79 1.02 9.99 -18.85
CA GLY A 79 1.06 8.74 -19.61
C GLY A 79 0.37 7.55 -18.93
N GLU A 80 0.04 7.63 -17.63
CA GLU A 80 -0.82 6.64 -16.97
C GLU A 80 -2.19 6.58 -17.67
N THR A 81 -2.84 5.41 -17.63
CA THR A 81 -4.13 5.20 -18.33
C THR A 81 -5.11 4.46 -17.44
N ILE A 82 -6.37 4.90 -17.43
CA ILE A 82 -7.51 4.17 -16.84
C ILE A 82 -8.58 4.05 -17.92
N GLY A 83 -8.95 2.81 -18.29
CA GLY A 83 -9.85 2.57 -19.40
C GLY A 83 -9.31 3.17 -20.72
N LYS A 84 -10.01 4.16 -21.28
CA LYS A 84 -9.60 4.86 -22.51
C LYS A 84 -8.95 6.22 -22.25
N GLU A 85 -8.83 6.60 -20.98
CA GLU A 85 -8.40 7.93 -20.58
C GLU A 85 -6.90 7.92 -20.22
N GLN A 86 -6.12 8.74 -20.92
CA GLN A 86 -4.71 8.96 -20.62
C GLN A 86 -4.53 10.23 -19.78
N PHE A 87 -3.70 10.18 -18.75
CA PHE A 87 -3.47 11.31 -17.85
C PHE A 87 -2.30 12.20 -18.32
N ASP A 88 -2.43 13.50 -18.09
CA ASP A 88 -1.47 14.54 -18.48
C ASP A 88 -0.41 14.83 -17.40
N GLY A 89 -0.57 14.29 -16.18
CA GLY A 89 0.31 14.58 -15.07
C GLY A 89 -0.01 15.88 -14.32
N LEU A 90 -1.18 16.50 -14.55
CA LEU A 90 -1.52 17.81 -13.99
C LEU A 90 -2.79 17.77 -13.16
N ARG A 91 -3.84 17.09 -13.61
CA ARG A 91 -5.14 17.07 -12.93
C ARG A 91 -5.23 16.04 -11.81
N LYS A 92 -5.92 16.42 -10.72
CA LYS A 92 -6.30 15.51 -9.64
C LYS A 92 -7.49 14.65 -10.08
N THR A 93 -7.43 13.35 -9.84
CA THR A 93 -8.43 12.36 -10.26
C THR A 93 -8.70 11.38 -9.11
N ALA A 94 -9.98 11.03 -8.93
CA ALA A 94 -10.40 9.93 -8.08
C ALA A 94 -10.26 8.60 -8.82
N VAL A 95 -9.54 7.65 -8.23
CA VAL A 95 -9.25 6.34 -8.82
C VAL A 95 -9.77 5.27 -7.89
N PHE A 96 -10.59 4.37 -8.46
CA PHE A 96 -10.93 3.10 -7.81
C PHE A 96 -9.85 2.07 -8.18
N PRO A 97 -8.98 1.67 -7.25
CA PRO A 97 -7.87 0.76 -7.56
C PRO A 97 -8.34 -0.70 -7.72
N GLY A 98 -9.59 -0.99 -7.37
CA GLY A 98 -10.11 -2.35 -7.20
C GLY A 98 -9.90 -2.87 -5.77
N ASP A 99 -10.56 -3.97 -5.46
CA ASP A 99 -10.47 -4.62 -4.16
C ASP A 99 -9.42 -5.72 -4.16
N LEU A 100 -8.60 -5.75 -3.11
CA LEU A 100 -7.73 -6.89 -2.88
C LEU A 100 -8.58 -8.10 -2.45
N PRO A 101 -8.25 -9.32 -2.92
CA PRO A 101 -9.06 -10.48 -2.64
C PRO A 101 -9.05 -10.82 -1.15
N HIS A 102 -10.23 -11.13 -0.60
CA HIS A 102 -10.37 -11.55 0.79
C HIS A 102 -9.71 -12.91 1.06
N ALA A 103 -9.85 -13.85 0.12
CA ALA A 103 -9.17 -15.14 0.17
C ALA A 103 -7.89 -15.07 -0.68
N ILE A 104 -6.74 -15.19 -0.03
CA ILE A 104 -5.44 -15.02 -0.69
C ILE A 104 -4.81 -16.36 -1.08
N GLU A 105 -5.25 -17.46 -0.47
CA GLU A 105 -4.72 -18.82 -0.69
C GLU A 105 -4.70 -19.23 -2.17
N PRO A 106 -5.75 -18.93 -2.98
CA PRO A 106 -5.72 -19.23 -4.41
C PRO A 106 -4.56 -18.56 -5.16
N LEU A 107 -4.08 -17.39 -4.69
CA LEU A 107 -2.97 -16.66 -5.32
C LEU A 107 -1.59 -17.32 -5.10
N PHE A 108 -1.48 -18.26 -4.15
CA PHE A 108 -0.20 -18.86 -3.74
C PHE A 108 -0.16 -20.39 -3.94
N GLY A 109 -1.14 -20.97 -4.63
CA GLY A 109 -1.17 -22.41 -4.93
C GLY A 109 -0.12 -22.83 -5.97
N ALA A 110 0.18 -24.13 -6.06
CA ALA A 110 1.12 -24.68 -7.05
C ALA A 110 0.67 -24.51 -8.52
N ASN A 111 -0.60 -24.13 -8.74
CA ASN A 111 -1.24 -23.99 -10.04
C ASN A 111 -1.52 -22.53 -10.44
N VAL A 112 -0.78 -21.54 -9.90
CA VAL A 112 -0.95 -20.11 -10.26
C VAL A 112 -0.84 -19.86 -11.78
N SER A 113 -0.17 -20.75 -12.51
CA SER A 113 -0.07 -20.73 -13.98
C SER A 113 -1.30 -21.26 -14.73
N LYS A 114 -2.37 -21.69 -14.04
CA LYS A 114 -3.62 -22.12 -14.71
C LYS A 114 -4.48 -20.88 -15.06
N PRO A 115 -5.03 -20.80 -16.28
CA PRO A 115 -5.82 -19.65 -16.74
C PRO A 115 -7.15 -19.44 -15.98
N ASP A 116 -7.56 -20.37 -15.12
CA ASP A 116 -8.85 -20.33 -14.42
C ASP A 116 -8.82 -19.54 -13.10
N ILE A 117 -7.67 -19.03 -12.65
CA ILE A 117 -7.62 -18.16 -11.48
C ILE A 117 -8.00 -16.75 -11.92
N ALA A 118 -9.25 -16.37 -11.64
CA ALA A 118 -9.70 -15.00 -11.83
C ALA A 118 -8.88 -14.07 -10.92
N LEU A 119 -7.93 -13.36 -11.51
CA LEU A 119 -7.21 -12.29 -10.82
C LEU A 119 -8.16 -11.12 -10.59
N PRO A 120 -8.02 -10.41 -9.45
CA PRO A 120 -8.77 -9.18 -9.23
C PRO A 120 -8.46 -8.18 -10.34
N ASP A 121 -9.49 -7.49 -10.82
CA ASP A 121 -9.32 -6.39 -11.77
C ASP A 121 -8.80 -5.17 -10.98
N LEU A 122 -7.48 -4.98 -11.02
CA LEU A 122 -6.79 -3.94 -10.27
C LEU A 122 -6.28 -2.85 -11.22
N ASN A 123 -6.67 -1.61 -10.94
CA ASN A 123 -6.21 -0.43 -11.67
C ASN A 123 -5.15 0.31 -10.84
N ILE A 124 -3.95 -0.28 -10.76
CA ILE A 124 -2.83 0.31 -10.03
C ILE A 124 -2.04 1.25 -10.94
N ILE A 125 -2.33 2.55 -10.83
CA ILE A 125 -1.58 3.60 -11.52
C ILE A 125 -0.56 4.27 -10.60
N ARG A 126 0.32 5.08 -11.19
CA ARG A 126 1.29 5.89 -10.45
C ARG A 126 0.80 7.31 -10.24
N PHE A 127 1.03 7.84 -9.05
CA PHE A 127 0.74 9.23 -8.69
C PHE A 127 2.01 10.08 -8.61
N ARG A 128 1.88 11.38 -8.88
CA ARG A 128 2.89 12.38 -8.55
C ARG A 128 2.99 12.57 -7.05
N PRO A 129 4.14 13.01 -6.51
CA PRO A 129 4.26 13.39 -5.11
C PRO A 129 3.19 14.41 -4.69
N PRO A 130 2.80 14.44 -3.40
CA PRO A 130 1.80 15.38 -2.91
C PRO A 130 2.32 16.81 -3.08
N GLU A 131 1.40 17.73 -3.35
CA GLU A 131 1.68 19.16 -3.19
C GLU A 131 1.85 19.44 -1.69
N LEU A 132 3.02 19.97 -1.33
CA LEU A 132 3.28 20.42 0.04
C LEU A 132 2.77 21.85 0.17
N ASP A 133 1.98 22.10 1.20
CA ASP A 133 1.57 23.46 1.55
C ASP A 133 2.71 24.15 2.31
N GLU A 134 2.93 25.43 2.04
CA GLU A 134 3.96 26.24 2.69
C GLU A 134 3.29 27.26 3.60
N ALA A 135 3.03 26.87 4.84
CA ALA A 135 2.51 27.78 5.85
C ALA A 135 3.68 28.52 6.53
N GLY A 136 3.87 29.81 6.23
CA GLY A 136 4.76 30.69 6.98
C GLY A 136 6.26 30.42 6.82
N GLY A 137 6.70 29.87 5.69
CA GLY A 137 8.12 29.64 5.39
C GLY A 137 8.74 28.39 6.05
N LEU A 138 7.93 27.58 6.74
CA LEU A 138 8.31 26.21 7.11
C LEU A 138 7.58 25.22 6.20
N THR A 139 8.32 24.25 5.67
CA THR A 139 7.75 23.11 4.96
C THR A 139 6.88 22.30 5.92
N LEU A 140 5.60 22.15 5.60
CA LEU A 140 4.71 21.25 6.33
C LEU A 140 5.23 19.81 6.28
N SER A 141 4.96 19.06 7.36
CA SER A 141 5.38 17.66 7.49
C SER A 141 4.91 16.82 6.30
N ILE A 142 5.79 15.99 5.76
CA ILE A 142 5.46 15.09 4.65
C ILE A 142 4.41 14.07 5.13
N PRO A 143 3.24 13.98 4.48
CA PRO A 143 2.19 13.04 4.88
C PRO A 143 2.67 11.60 4.65
N HIS A 144 2.32 10.69 5.55
CA HIS A 144 2.73 9.29 5.50
C HIS A 144 1.64 8.39 6.07
N ILE A 145 1.80 7.07 5.88
CA ILE A 145 0.92 6.04 6.45
C ILE A 145 1.79 5.07 7.24
N ARG A 146 1.53 4.94 8.55
CA ARG A 146 2.12 3.94 9.47
C ARG A 146 3.66 3.96 9.59
N LEU A 147 4.29 5.06 9.21
CA LEU A 147 5.74 5.25 9.42
C LEU A 147 6.08 5.32 10.91
N ASP A 148 5.21 5.95 11.69
CA ASP A 148 5.21 5.94 13.16
C ASP A 148 5.25 4.52 13.73
N ARG A 149 4.36 3.63 13.26
CA ARG A 149 4.33 2.22 13.69
C ARG A 149 5.60 1.47 13.30
N ALA A 150 6.11 1.71 12.09
CA ALA A 150 7.38 1.13 11.66
C ALA A 150 8.55 1.57 12.55
N LEU A 151 8.62 2.87 12.89
CA LEU A 151 9.63 3.41 13.80
C LEU A 151 9.48 2.86 15.22
N GLN A 152 8.25 2.75 15.73
CA GLN A 152 8.00 2.16 17.04
C GLN A 152 8.49 0.71 17.12
N PHE A 153 8.22 -0.11 16.10
CA PHE A 153 8.71 -1.48 16.07
C PHE A 153 10.24 -1.53 16.01
N LEU A 154 10.84 -0.78 15.08
CA LEU A 154 12.28 -0.86 14.80
C LEU A 154 13.16 -0.22 15.89
N LEU A 155 12.70 0.88 16.49
CA LEU A 155 13.53 1.75 17.33
C LEU A 155 12.89 2.07 18.70
N GLY A 156 11.60 1.80 18.91
CA GLY A 156 10.88 2.27 20.09
C GLY A 156 11.41 1.74 21.42
N ASP A 157 12.02 0.55 21.43
CA ASP A 157 12.70 -0.02 22.60
C ASP A 157 14.04 0.65 22.94
N ARG A 158 14.66 1.33 21.98
CA ARG A 158 15.94 2.03 22.16
C ARG A 158 15.77 3.51 22.54
N LEU A 159 14.56 4.03 22.42
CA LEU A 159 14.21 5.43 22.68
C LEU A 159 13.33 5.59 23.93
N ALA A 160 13.07 4.49 24.65
CA ALA A 160 12.28 4.46 25.89
C ALA A 160 13.10 4.80 27.13
#